data_AF-B7PJY2-F1
#
_entry.id   AF-B7PJY2-F1
#
_cell.length_a   1.000
_cell.length_b   1.000
_cell.length_c   1.000
_cell.angle_alpha   90.00
_cell.angle_beta   90.00
_cell.angle_gamma   90.00
#
_symmetry.space_group_name_H-M   'P 1'
#
loop_
_entity.id
_entity.type
_entity.pdbx_description
1 polymer ?
#
loop_
_entity_poly.entity_id
_entity_poly.type
_entity_poly.pdbx_seq_one_letter_code
_entity_poly.pdbx_strand_id
1 'polypeptide(L)'
;PSPHSPTPSPAGSVGSQSSGYSSCELGNNNNNGGGGSGRNPAAHHSSAVAGRNPAAHHSSAVASVAVPQAQYTLLQRQSATLANLHHCHDKWEQADYLTNSSHSKEFFAELDRDCGKLTLHSSSAELVRYVREGVFRLRHRLAVATGA
;
A
#
# COMPACT_ATOMS: atom_id res chain seq x y z
N PRO A 1 -44.28 -14.49 -48.55
CA PRO A 1 -42.84 -14.52 -48.88
C PRO A 1 -42.16 -13.22 -48.43
N SER A 2 -41.19 -13.34 -47.51
CA SER A 2 -40.60 -12.30 -46.64
C SER A 2 -39.90 -11.12 -47.36
N PRO A 3 -39.44 -10.07 -46.65
CA PRO A 3 -38.17 -10.19 -45.92
C PRO A 3 -38.17 -9.64 -44.48
N HIS A 4 -37.44 -10.37 -43.64
CA HIS A 4 -37.14 -10.08 -42.25
C HIS A 4 -36.07 -8.98 -42.13
N SER A 5 -36.19 -8.14 -41.11
CA SER A 5 -35.20 -7.14 -40.68
C SER A 5 -33.90 -7.81 -40.20
N PRO A 6 -32.72 -7.40 -40.69
CA PRO A 6 -31.45 -7.85 -40.13
C PRO A 6 -31.12 -7.04 -38.87
N THR A 7 -31.08 -7.70 -37.72
CA THR A 7 -30.46 -7.19 -36.50
C THR A 7 -28.95 -7.13 -36.70
N PRO A 8 -28.27 -5.97 -36.57
CA PRO A 8 -26.82 -5.94 -36.62
C PRO A 8 -26.21 -6.35 -35.26
N SER A 9 -25.34 -7.36 -35.26
CA SER A 9 -24.48 -7.71 -34.11
C SER A 9 -23.35 -6.68 -33.95
N PRO A 10 -22.96 -6.29 -32.73
CA PRO A 10 -21.73 -5.52 -32.53
C PRO A 10 -20.51 -6.44 -32.67
N ALA A 11 -19.73 -6.23 -33.73
CA ALA A 11 -18.35 -6.68 -33.81
C ALA A 11 -17.45 -5.63 -33.12
N GLY A 12 -16.70 -6.05 -32.11
CA GLY A 12 -15.75 -5.14 -31.45
C GLY A 12 -15.23 -5.65 -30.10
N SER A 13 -14.60 -6.83 -30.08
CA SER A 13 -13.77 -7.22 -28.93
C SER A 13 -12.36 -6.68 -29.18
N VAL A 14 -12.12 -5.43 -28.77
CA VAL A 14 -10.76 -4.90 -28.63
C VAL A 14 -10.19 -5.42 -27.32
N GLY A 15 -9.04 -6.08 -27.41
CA GLY A 15 -8.42 -6.80 -26.31
C GLY A 15 -8.10 -5.90 -25.11
N SER A 16 -8.57 -6.30 -23.93
CA SER A 16 -8.08 -5.78 -22.67
C SER A 16 -6.79 -6.52 -22.31
N GLN A 17 -5.65 -5.87 -22.53
CA GLN A 17 -4.43 -6.28 -21.86
C GLN A 17 -4.62 -6.03 -20.36
N SER A 18 -4.77 -7.11 -19.58
CA SER A 18 -4.72 -7.04 -18.13
C SER A 18 -3.29 -6.74 -17.70
N SER A 19 -3.03 -5.50 -17.30
CA SER A 19 -1.83 -5.19 -16.52
C SER A 19 -1.98 -5.86 -15.14
N GLY A 20 -1.31 -6.99 -14.98
CA GLY A 20 -1.19 -7.67 -13.69
C GLY A 20 -0.39 -6.78 -12.74
N TYR A 21 -1.06 -6.20 -11.75
CA TYR A 21 -0.41 -5.75 -10.54
C TYR A 21 -0.55 -6.86 -9.50
N SER A 22 0.58 -7.48 -9.20
CA SER A 22 0.78 -8.45 -8.14
C SER A 22 0.14 -8.00 -6.84
N SER A 23 -0.76 -8.84 -6.32
CA SER A 23 -1.23 -8.77 -4.94
C SER A 23 -0.05 -9.08 -4.02
N CYS A 24 0.33 -8.13 -3.17
CA CYS A 24 1.19 -8.39 -2.04
C CYS A 24 0.44 -9.30 -1.04
N GLU A 25 0.92 -10.53 -0.90
CA GLU A 25 0.45 -11.47 0.11
C GLU A 25 0.77 -10.91 1.51
N LEU A 26 -0.27 -10.65 2.32
CA LEU A 26 -0.10 -10.60 3.78
C LEU A 26 0.04 -12.05 4.28
N GLY A 27 1.26 -12.43 4.62
CA GLY A 27 1.57 -13.71 5.24
C GLY A 27 0.87 -13.87 6.58
N ASN A 28 0.09 -14.94 6.71
CA ASN A 28 -0.41 -15.42 7.99
C ASN A 28 -0.18 -16.94 8.06
N ASN A 29 0.71 -17.35 8.96
CA ASN A 29 1.10 -18.73 9.23
C ASN A 29 -0.09 -19.58 9.70
N ASN A 30 -0.32 -20.77 9.09
CA ASN A 30 -0.35 -22.04 9.83
C ASN A 30 -0.38 -23.28 8.89
N ASN A 31 0.53 -24.22 9.15
CA ASN A 31 0.58 -25.66 8.80
C ASN A 31 -0.39 -26.25 7.75
N ASN A 32 0.17 -26.75 6.63
CA ASN A 32 0.37 -28.19 6.37
C ASN A 32 0.50 -28.46 4.85
N GLY A 33 1.61 -29.09 4.46
CA GLY A 33 1.64 -30.05 3.34
C GLY A 33 1.71 -29.52 1.90
N GLY A 34 2.88 -29.69 1.29
CA GLY A 34 2.98 -30.37 0.00
C GLY A 34 2.81 -29.57 -1.29
N GLY A 35 3.95 -29.25 -1.92
CA GLY A 35 4.19 -29.46 -3.35
C GLY A 35 3.32 -28.69 -4.36
N GLY A 36 3.81 -27.53 -4.80
CA GLY A 36 3.34 -26.88 -6.02
C GLY A 36 4.44 -26.81 -7.07
N SER A 37 4.28 -27.53 -8.19
CA SER A 37 4.26 -26.90 -9.52
C SER A 37 4.35 -27.93 -10.65
N GLY A 38 3.34 -27.89 -11.52
CA GLY A 38 3.42 -28.43 -12.87
C GLY A 38 2.28 -29.39 -13.20
N ARG A 39 1.22 -28.87 -13.81
CA ARG A 39 0.58 -29.39 -15.04
C ARG A 39 -0.78 -28.71 -15.26
N ASN A 40 -0.90 -28.02 -16.39
CA ASN A 40 -2.18 -27.70 -17.02
C ASN A 40 -3.05 -28.96 -17.19
N PRO A 41 -4.38 -28.85 -17.22
CA PRO A 41 -5.19 -29.84 -17.94
C PRO A 41 -5.84 -29.22 -19.18
N ALA A 42 -5.50 -29.82 -20.31
CA ALA A 42 -6.23 -29.72 -21.56
C ALA A 42 -7.57 -30.46 -21.47
N ALA A 43 -8.44 -30.08 -22.39
CA ALA A 43 -9.71 -30.68 -22.79
C ALA A 43 -9.91 -32.17 -22.45
N HIS A 44 -11.02 -32.47 -21.77
CA HIS A 44 -11.66 -33.79 -21.84
C HIS A 44 -13.17 -33.65 -22.06
N HIS A 45 -13.57 -34.15 -23.22
CA HIS A 45 -14.91 -34.53 -23.65
C HIS A 45 -15.53 -35.58 -22.70
N SER A 46 -16.79 -35.43 -22.30
CA SER A 46 -17.85 -36.48 -22.37
C SER A 46 -19.19 -36.07 -21.69
N SER A 47 -20.24 -36.25 -22.49
CA SER A 47 -21.67 -36.52 -22.25
C SER A 47 -22.29 -36.61 -20.84
N ALA A 48 -23.41 -35.87 -20.71
CA ALA A 48 -24.68 -36.10 -20.02
C ALA A 48 -24.83 -37.15 -18.89
N VAL A 49 -25.37 -36.70 -17.75
CA VAL A 49 -26.55 -37.35 -17.14
C VAL A 49 -27.36 -36.34 -16.31
N ALA A 50 -28.68 -36.34 -16.50
CA ALA A 50 -29.64 -35.61 -15.69
C ALA A 50 -29.84 -36.30 -14.34
N GLY A 51 -29.78 -35.54 -13.25
CA GLY A 51 -30.06 -36.02 -11.90
C GLY A 51 -30.35 -34.87 -10.95
N ARG A 52 -31.63 -34.60 -10.70
CA ARG A 52 -32.16 -33.64 -9.73
C ARG A 52 -31.74 -34.01 -8.30
N ASN A 53 -31.22 -33.04 -7.54
CA ASN A 53 -31.67 -32.64 -6.20
C ASN A 53 -30.86 -31.41 -5.71
N PRO A 54 -31.52 -30.33 -5.21
CA PRO A 54 -30.81 -29.18 -4.68
C PRO A 54 -30.39 -29.45 -3.23
N ALA A 55 -29.14 -29.83 -3.01
CA ALA A 55 -28.53 -29.75 -1.69
C ALA A 55 -28.33 -28.27 -1.35
N ALA A 56 -29.12 -27.76 -0.40
CA ALA A 56 -28.96 -26.42 0.16
C ALA A 56 -27.57 -26.27 0.78
N HIS A 57 -26.61 -25.82 -0.03
CA HIS A 57 -25.34 -25.32 0.46
C HIS A 57 -25.61 -23.91 0.99
N HIS A 58 -25.65 -23.78 2.32
CA HIS A 58 -25.50 -22.51 3.01
C HIS A 58 -24.07 -21.99 2.79
N SER A 59 -23.78 -21.57 1.56
CA SER A 59 -22.61 -20.75 1.26
C SER A 59 -22.90 -19.39 1.88
N SER A 60 -22.20 -19.02 2.94
CA SER A 60 -22.20 -17.65 3.43
C SER A 60 -21.75 -16.75 2.28
N ALA A 61 -22.72 -16.18 1.55
CA ALA A 61 -22.45 -15.38 0.38
C ALA A 61 -21.78 -14.11 0.87
N VAL A 62 -20.47 -14.00 0.62
CA VAL A 62 -19.74 -12.76 0.85
C VAL A 62 -20.41 -11.70 -0.03
N ALA A 63 -21.10 -10.76 0.60
CA ALA A 63 -21.75 -9.67 -0.10
C ALA A 63 -20.67 -8.86 -0.83
N SER A 64 -20.71 -8.90 -2.16
CA SER A 64 -19.80 -8.14 -3.03
C SER A 64 -20.55 -6.94 -3.59
N VAL A 65 -19.88 -5.79 -3.60
CA VAL A 65 -20.42 -4.53 -4.15
C VAL A 65 -19.55 -4.14 -5.33
N ALA A 66 -20.18 -3.95 -6.49
CA ALA A 66 -19.49 -3.40 -7.65
C ALA A 66 -19.32 -1.89 -7.47
N VAL A 67 -18.09 -1.40 -7.63
CA VAL A 67 -17.75 0.01 -7.56
C VAL A 67 -17.18 0.45 -8.92
N PRO A 68 -17.65 1.56 -9.50
CA PRO A 68 -17.05 2.14 -10.70
C PRO A 68 -15.53 2.34 -10.57
N GLN A 69 -14.78 1.99 -11.61
CA GLN A 69 -13.31 1.97 -11.56
C GLN A 69 -12.71 3.32 -11.15
N ALA A 70 -13.24 4.43 -11.66
CA ALA A 70 -12.77 5.78 -11.30
C ALA A 70 -12.95 6.07 -9.80
N GLN A 71 -14.05 5.60 -9.20
CA GLN A 71 -14.30 5.75 -7.76
C GLN A 71 -13.36 4.88 -6.94
N TYR A 72 -13.13 3.63 -7.36
CA TYR A 72 -12.17 2.74 -6.72
C TYR A 72 -10.76 3.34 -6.71
N THR A 73 -10.28 3.86 -7.85
CA THR A 73 -8.96 4.51 -7.93
C THR A 73 -8.88 5.76 -7.03
N LEU A 74 -9.94 6.57 -6.98
CA LEU A 74 -9.99 7.73 -6.09
C LEU A 74 -9.89 7.30 -4.62
N LEU A 75 -10.66 6.28 -4.21
CA LEU A 75 -10.64 5.74 -2.85
C LEU A 75 -9.28 5.15 -2.50
N GLN A 76 -8.63 4.45 -3.43
CA GLN A 76 -7.27 3.95 -3.23
C GLN A 76 -6.26 5.08 -3.00
N ARG A 77 -6.34 6.16 -3.80
CA ARG A 77 -5.49 7.36 -3.61
C ARG A 77 -5.75 8.04 -2.28
N GLN A 78 -7.01 8.16 -1.90
CA GLN A 78 -7.41 8.73 -0.61
C GLN A 78 -6.88 7.90 0.56
N SER A 79 -7.03 6.58 0.50
CA SER A 79 -6.50 5.65 1.50
C SER A 79 -4.98 5.79 1.66
N ALA A 80 -4.25 5.83 0.54
CA ALA A 80 -2.80 6.07 0.58
C ALA A 80 -2.42 7.43 1.20
N THR A 81 -3.19 8.48 0.92
CA THR A 81 -2.96 9.82 1.50
C THR A 81 -3.19 9.83 3.01
N LEU A 82 -4.26 9.19 3.47
CA LEU A 82 -4.57 9.07 4.90
C LEU A 82 -3.56 8.20 5.64
N ALA A 83 -3.13 7.09 5.04
CA ALA A 83 -2.08 6.24 5.60
C ALA A 83 -0.75 7.00 5.76
N ASN A 84 -0.37 7.80 4.74
CA ASN A 84 0.81 8.65 4.83
C ASN A 84 0.68 9.69 5.95
N LEU A 85 -0.47 10.36 6.07
CA LEU A 85 -0.71 11.33 7.13
C LEU A 85 -0.56 10.68 8.52
N HIS A 86 -1.17 9.52 8.73
CA HIS A 86 -1.06 8.77 9.98
C HIS A 86 0.40 8.43 10.29
N HIS A 87 1.13 7.90 9.31
CA HIS A 87 2.53 7.52 9.49
C HIS A 87 3.46 8.71 9.76
N CYS A 88 3.16 9.88 9.20
CA CYS A 88 3.87 11.12 9.52
C CYS A 88 3.69 11.50 10.99
N HIS A 89 2.49 11.36 11.55
CA HIS A 89 2.23 11.61 12.97
C HIS A 89 2.98 10.62 13.86
N ASP A 90 2.92 9.31 13.57
CA ASP A 90 3.63 8.31 14.38
C ASP A 90 5.14 8.57 14.43
N LYS A 91 5.73 8.90 13.27
CA LYS A 91 7.15 9.27 13.18
C LYS A 91 7.48 10.54 13.95
N TRP A 92 6.58 11.52 13.92
CA TRP A 92 6.76 12.76 14.65
C TRP A 92 6.73 12.51 16.16
N GLU A 93 5.76 11.74 16.66
CA GLU A 93 5.70 11.35 18.08
C GLU A 93 6.94 10.58 18.51
N GLN A 94 7.43 9.67 17.66
CA GLN A 94 8.68 8.95 17.92
C GLN A 94 9.89 9.91 17.99
N ALA A 95 9.97 10.88 17.09
CA ALA A 95 11.03 11.88 17.10
C ALA A 95 10.96 12.77 18.35
N ASP A 96 9.76 13.20 18.77
CA ASP A 96 9.55 13.99 19.97
C ASP A 96 9.94 13.20 21.24
N TYR A 97 9.59 11.91 21.30
CA TYR A 97 10.01 11.02 22.38
C TYR A 97 11.54 10.91 22.47
N LEU A 98 12.21 10.64 21.34
CA LEU A 98 13.67 10.50 21.29
C LEU A 98 14.39 11.82 21.56
N THR A 99 13.81 12.95 21.16
CA THR A 99 14.38 14.30 21.39
C THR A 99 14.27 14.71 22.85
N ASN A 100 13.20 14.28 23.53
CA ASN A 100 13.01 14.54 24.95
C ASN A 100 13.81 13.58 25.87
N SER A 101 14.50 12.59 25.30
CA SER A 101 15.42 11.73 26.05
C SER A 101 16.59 12.53 26.63
N SER A 102 16.97 12.23 27.87
CA SER A 102 17.99 12.97 28.62
C SER A 102 19.31 13.16 27.85
N HIS A 103 19.74 12.15 27.09
CA HIS A 103 21.04 12.17 26.40
C HIS A 103 21.08 13.05 25.14
N SER A 104 19.94 13.29 24.50
CA SER A 104 19.81 14.05 23.24
C SER A 104 19.15 15.41 23.44
N LYS A 105 18.46 15.63 24.56
CA LYS A 105 17.69 16.84 24.84
C LYS A 105 18.51 18.12 24.74
N GLU A 106 19.71 18.16 25.32
CA GLU A 106 20.57 19.36 25.23
C GLU A 106 21.03 19.64 23.81
N PHE A 107 21.38 18.59 23.05
CA PHE A 107 21.78 18.73 21.66
C PHE A 107 20.68 19.38 20.81
N PHE A 108 19.43 18.92 20.97
CA PHE A 108 18.31 19.48 20.24
C PHE A 108 17.91 20.88 20.76
N ALA A 109 18.05 21.16 22.06
CA ALA A 109 17.81 22.50 22.59
C ALA A 109 18.78 23.55 22.01
N GLU A 110 20.06 23.20 21.84
CA GLU A 110 21.04 24.04 21.17
C GLU A 110 20.71 24.24 19.68
N LEU A 111 20.24 23.18 19.02
CA LEU A 111 19.87 23.22 17.61
C LEU A 111 18.61 24.08 17.39
N ASP A 112 17.61 23.94 18.26
CA ASP A 112 16.38 24.76 18.29
C ASP A 112 16.70 26.25 18.49
N ARG A 113 17.71 26.59 19.30
CA ARG A 113 18.11 27.99 19.51
C ARG A 113 18.63 28.65 18.23
N ASP A 114 19.37 27.90 17.43
CA ASP A 114 20.09 28.44 16.27
C ASP A 114 19.29 28.26 14.96
N CYS A 115 18.45 27.23 14.90
CA CYS A 115 17.61 26.90 13.74
C CYS A 115 16.12 27.21 13.91
N GLY A 116 15.68 27.58 15.10
CA GLY A 116 14.26 27.58 15.45
C GLY A 116 13.75 26.14 15.61
N LYS A 117 12.77 25.99 16.50
CA LYS A 117 12.19 24.68 16.77
C LYS A 117 11.41 24.15 15.58
N LEU A 118 11.75 22.95 15.12
CA LEU A 118 10.95 22.27 14.11
C LEU A 118 9.59 21.84 14.68
N THR A 119 8.57 22.06 13.87
CA THR A 119 7.20 21.55 14.06
C THR A 119 6.79 20.71 12.85
N LEU A 120 5.73 19.91 12.99
CA LEU A 120 5.16 19.11 11.90
C LEU A 120 4.75 19.97 10.68
N HIS A 121 4.48 21.25 10.90
CA HIS A 121 4.06 22.21 9.87
C HIS A 121 5.22 23.02 9.28
N SER A 122 6.46 22.75 9.69
CA SER A 122 7.63 23.45 9.16
C SER A 122 7.80 23.18 7.66
N SER A 123 8.32 24.16 6.96
CA SER A 123 8.64 24.01 5.55
C SER A 123 9.79 23.03 5.32
N SER A 124 9.89 22.48 4.11
CA SER A 124 11.03 21.64 3.72
C SER A 124 12.36 22.40 3.78
N ALA A 125 12.37 23.71 3.54
CA ALA A 125 13.55 24.55 3.65
C ALA A 125 14.07 24.62 5.10
N GLU A 126 13.15 24.82 6.06
CA GLU A 126 13.49 24.82 7.49
C GLU A 126 13.99 23.44 7.95
N LEU A 127 13.33 22.37 7.51
CA LEU A 127 13.77 20.99 7.79
C LEU A 127 15.18 20.73 7.27
N VAL A 128 15.46 21.06 6.00
CA VAL A 128 16.78 20.84 5.40
C VAL A 128 17.85 21.67 6.12
N ARG A 129 17.55 22.91 6.50
CA ARG A 129 18.48 23.76 7.26
C ARG A 129 18.79 23.14 8.62
N TYR A 130 17.76 22.76 9.37
CA TYR A 130 17.88 22.16 10.70
C TYR A 130 18.67 20.86 10.66
N VAL A 131 18.39 19.97 9.70
CA VAL A 131 19.11 18.70 9.52
C VAL A 131 20.57 18.92 9.14
N ARG A 132 20.87 19.86 8.23
CA ARG A 132 22.26 20.16 7.83
C ARG A 132 23.08 20.65 9.01
N GLU A 133 22.52 21.56 9.80
CA GLU A 133 23.17 22.09 10.99
C GLU A 133 23.38 21.00 12.06
N GLY A 134 22.36 20.16 12.29
CA GLY A 134 22.47 19.02 13.21
C GLY A 134 23.56 18.04 12.80
N VAL A 135 23.63 17.67 11.51
CA VAL A 135 24.69 16.79 10.97
C VAL A 135 26.06 17.42 11.11
N PHE A 136 26.20 18.72 10.81
CA PHE A 136 27.46 19.45 10.98
C PHE A 136 27.95 19.38 12.43
N ARG A 137 27.08 19.65 13.41
CA ARG A 137 27.42 19.58 14.85
C ARG A 137 27.79 18.18 15.29
N LEU A 138 27.05 17.16 14.85
CA LEU A 138 27.36 15.77 15.17
C LEU A 138 28.76 15.39 14.68
N ARG A 139 29.12 15.78 13.44
CA ARG A 139 30.46 15.55 12.89
C ARG A 139 31.54 16.29 13.67
N HIS A 140 31.28 17.54 14.06
CA HIS A 140 32.21 18.33 14.86
C HIS A 140 32.45 17.70 16.24
N ARG A 141 31.38 17.33 16.96
CA ARG A 141 31.48 16.66 18.27
C ARG A 141 32.21 15.32 18.17
N LEU A 142 31.97 14.56 17.10
CA LEU A 142 32.68 13.31 16.84
C LEU A 142 34.18 13.55 16.62
N ALA A 143 34.55 14.53 15.78
CA ALA A 143 35.95 14.87 15.52
C ALA A 143 36.70 15.25 16.80
N VAL A 144 36.09 16.11 17.62
CA VAL A 144 36.60 16.51 18.93
C VAL A 144 36.76 15.30 19.87
N ALA A 145 35.78 14.39 19.90
CA ALA A 145 35.84 13.18 20.72
C ALA A 145 36.94 12.20 20.24
N THR A 146 37.27 12.19 18.96
CA THR A 146 38.32 11.34 18.37
C THR A 146 39.72 11.98 18.39
N GLY A 147 39.87 13.21 18.87
CA GLY A 147 41.16 13.90 18.98
C GLY A 147 41.84 14.22 17.64
N ALA A 148 41.06 14.38 16.57
CA ALA A 148 41.52 14.76 15.23
C ALA A 148 41.47 16.27 15.01
#